data_AF-A0A7Y9G950-F1
#
_entry.id   AF-A0A7Y9G950-F1
#
_cell.length_a   1.000
_cell.length_b   1.000
_cell.length_c   1.000
_cell.angle_alpha   90.00
_cell.angle_beta   90.00
_cell.angle_gamma   90.00
#
_symmetry.space_group_name_H-M   'P 1'
#
loop_
_entity.id
_entity.type
_entity.pdbx_description
1 polymer ?
#
loop_
_entity_poly.entity_id
_entity_poly.type
_entity_poly.pdbx_seq_one_letter_code
_entity_poly.pdbx_strand_id
1 'polypeptide(L)' 'MALEITATTMTATAAGKVIATATRTDCGWHVTTWPRPVDRNAAITALMLAERLLTHGEDDPCAQEWRRELGRE' A
#
# COMPACT_ATOMS: atom_id res chain seq x y z
N MET A 1 7.39 8.28 -7.36
CA MET A 1 7.25 7.75 -5.98
C MET A 1 8.61 7.30 -5.45
N ALA A 2 8.83 7.35 -4.14
CA ALA A 2 9.91 6.64 -3.45
C ALA A 2 9.32 5.67 -2.43
N LEU A 3 9.90 4.47 -2.33
CA LEU A 3 9.50 3.44 -1.39
C LEU A 3 10.69 3.07 -0.52
N GLU A 4 10.54 3.22 0.79
CA GLU A 4 11.53 2.79 1.78
C GLU A 4 10.98 1.58 2.54
N ILE A 5 11.81 0.54 2.71
CA ILE A 5 11.42 -0.70 3.37
C ILE A 5 12.49 -1.08 4.40
N THR A 6 12.08 -1.23 5.65
CA THR A 6 12.88 -1.76 6.75
C THR A 6 12.32 -3.09 7.24
N ALA A 7 12.89 -3.64 8.31
CA ALA A 7 12.41 -4.89 8.91
C ALA A 7 10.99 -4.76 9.52
N THR A 8 10.61 -3.55 9.95
CA THR A 8 9.38 -3.30 10.70
C THR A 8 8.48 -2.22 10.11
N THR A 9 8.98 -1.44 9.14
CA THR A 9 8.25 -0.30 8.59
C THR A 9 8.43 -0.25 7.07
N MET A 10 7.42 0.21 6.36
CA MET A 10 7.51 0.62 4.97
C MET A 10 6.85 1.98 4.79
N THR A 11 7.44 2.83 3.95
CA THR A 11 6.94 4.18 3.74
C THR A 11 6.91 4.48 2.24
N ALA A 12 5.74 4.88 1.74
CA ALA A 12 5.58 5.39 0.39
C ALA A 12 5.50 6.91 0.41
N THR A 13 6.32 7.55 -0.42
CA THR A 13 6.41 9.01 -0.55
C THR A 13 6.16 9.42 -2.00
N ALA A 14 5.26 10.38 -2.20
CA ALA A 14 4.99 11.01 -3.50
C ALA A 14 4.97 12.54 -3.35
N ALA A 15 5.56 13.26 -4.31
CA ALA A 15 5.68 14.72 -4.28
C ALA A 15 6.24 15.28 -2.94
N GLY A 16 7.20 14.57 -2.32
CA GLY A 16 7.81 14.97 -1.04
C GLY A 16 6.94 14.74 0.20
N LYS A 17 5.75 14.13 0.06
CA LYS A 17 4.83 13.82 1.15
C LYS A 17 4.70 12.32 1.34
N VAL A 18 4.67 11.87 2.60
CA VAL A 18 4.30 10.48 2.93
C VAL A 18 2.82 10.29 2.62
N ILE A 19 2.54 9.33 1.74
CA ILE A 19 1.17 9.04 1.28
C ILE A 19 0.60 7.77 1.92
N ALA A 20 1.47 6.85 2.33
CA ALA A 20 1.08 5.65 3.05
C ALA A 20 2.26 5.07 3.85
N THR A 21 1.94 4.40 4.96
CA THR A 21 2.91 3.71 5.80
C THR A 21 2.38 2.32 6.12
N ALA A 22 3.26 1.32 6.11
CA ALA A 22 2.99 -0.02 6.63
C ALA A 22 3.83 -0.27 7.88
N THR A 23 3.21 -0.78 8.94
CA THR A 23 3.91 -1.17 10.18
C THR A 23 3.71 -2.66 10.43
N ARG A 24 4.79 -3.36 10.75
CA ARG A 24 4.75 -4.78 11.10
C ARG A 24 4.21 -4.94 12.52
N THR A 25 3.27 -5.86 12.66
CA THR A 25 2.68 -6.32 13.92
C THR A 25 2.75 -7.84 14.00
N ASP A 26 2.30 -8.41 15.11
CA ASP A 26 2.22 -9.87 15.29
C ASP A 26 1.27 -10.54 14.28
N CYS A 27 0.26 -9.80 13.79
CA CYS A 27 -0.77 -10.30 12.89
C CYS A 27 -0.47 -10.01 11.40
N GLY A 28 0.71 -9.47 11.08
CA GLY A 28 1.08 -9.07 9.71
C GLY A 28 1.35 -7.56 9.59
N TRP A 29 1.29 -7.05 8.36
CA TRP A 29 1.54 -5.65 8.05
C TRP A 29 0.24 -4.85 8.05
N HIS A 30 0.20 -3.79 8.84
CA HIS A 30 -0.90 -2.82 8.87
C HIS A 30 -0.54 -1.62 8.00
N VAL A 31 -1.29 -1.41 6.93
CA VAL A 31 -1.09 -0.27 6.01
C VAL A 31 -2.10 0.81 6.32
N THR A 32 -1.68 2.08 6.40
CA THR A 32 -2.58 3.21 6.70
C THR A 32 -3.73 3.38 5.70
N THR A 33 -3.59 2.83 4.49
CA THR A 33 -4.56 2.90 3.38
C THR A 33 -5.33 1.60 3.17
N TRP A 34 -5.12 0.56 4.00
CA TRP A 34 -5.78 -0.73 3.87
C TRP A 34 -6.41 -1.18 5.20
N PRO A 35 -7.65 -1.69 5.20
CA PRO A 35 -8.40 -1.89 6.46
C PRO A 35 -7.97 -3.13 7.26
N ARG A 36 -7.24 -4.08 6.67
CA ARG A 36 -6.89 -5.36 7.30
C ARG A 36 -5.37 -5.60 7.30
N PRO A 37 -4.85 -6.40 8.24
CA PRO A 37 -3.48 -6.88 8.16
C PRO A 37 -3.28 -7.70 6.88
N VAL A 38 -2.13 -7.54 6.25
CA VAL A 38 -1.76 -8.26 5.04
C VAL A 38 -0.35 -8.81 5.14
N ASP A 39 0.01 -9.74 4.26
CA ASP A 39 1.39 -10.18 4.14
C ASP A 39 2.30 -9.06 3.60
N ARG A 40 3.61 -9.33 3.59
CA ARG A 40 4.62 -8.35 3.18
C ARG A 40 4.44 -7.85 1.75
N ASN A 41 4.11 -8.74 0.82
CA ASN A 41 3.97 -8.40 -0.60
C ASN A 41 2.66 -7.64 -0.82
N ALA A 42 1.58 -8.09 -0.21
CA ALA A 42 0.30 -7.39 -0.22
C ALA A 42 0.40 -5.99 0.43
N ALA A 43 1.24 -5.81 1.46
CA ALA A 43 1.53 -4.49 2.02
C ALA A 43 2.21 -3.56 1.01
N ILE A 44 3.19 -4.07 0.25
CA ILE A 44 3.85 -3.33 -0.82
C ILE A 44 2.83 -2.97 -1.91
N THR A 45 1.98 -3.91 -2.33
CA THR A 45 0.91 -3.65 -3.30
C THR A 45 -0.07 -2.59 -2.81
N ALA A 46 -0.44 -2.59 -1.53
CA ALA A 46 -1.31 -1.56 -0.95
C ALA A 46 -0.65 -0.16 -0.91
N LEU A 47 0.67 -0.08 -0.68
CA LEU A 47 1.45 1.16 -0.79
C LEU A 47 1.49 1.66 -2.24
N MET A 48 1.69 0.76 -3.21
CA MET A 48 1.66 1.08 -4.64
C MET A 48 0.26 1.54 -5.07
N LEU A 49 -0.80 0.89 -4.58
CA LEU A 49 -2.18 1.27 -4.83
C LEU A 49 -2.47 2.69 -4.34
N ALA A 50 -1.98 3.08 -3.16
CA ALA A 50 -2.14 4.43 -2.65
C ALA A 50 -1.53 5.48 -3.59
N GLU A 51 -0.36 5.21 -4.17
CA GLU A 51 0.24 6.11 -5.16
C GLU A 51 -0.58 6.15 -6.45
N ARG A 52 -1.00 4.99 -6.94
CA ARG A 52 -1.79 4.86 -8.17
C ARG A 52 -3.10 5.64 -8.10
N LEU A 53 -3.80 5.55 -6.96
CA LEU A 53 -5.03 6.30 -6.72
C LEU A 53 -4.79 7.82 -6.69
N LEU A 54 -3.64 8.27 -6.20
CA LEU A 54 -3.29 9.69 -6.17
C LEU A 54 -2.91 10.24 -7.55
N THR A 55 -2.25 9.44 -8.39
CA THR A 55 -1.70 9.90 -9.68
C THR A 55 -2.65 9.65 -10.85
N HIS A 56 -3.43 8.58 -10.81
CA HIS A 56 -4.30 8.15 -11.91
C HIS A 56 -5.80 8.11 -11.54
N GLY A 57 -6.13 8.19 -10.24
CA GLY A 57 -7.51 8.18 -9.76
C GLY A 57 -8.09 6.77 -9.56
N GLU A 58 -9.34 6.74 -9.07
CA GLU A 58 -10.08 5.52 -8.71
C GLU A 58 -10.46 4.64 -9.93
N ASP A 59 -10.57 5.26 -11.11
CA ASP A 59 -10.97 4.59 -12.35
C ASP A 59 -9.79 3.97 -13.11
N ASP A 60 -8.56 4.07 -12.58
CA ASP A 60 -7.40 3.43 -13.18
C ASP A 60 -7.55 1.89 -13.15
N PRO A 61 -7.49 1.20 -14.31
CA PRO A 61 -7.68 -0.25 -14.36
C PRO A 61 -6.70 -1.03 -13.48
N CYS A 62 -5.46 -0.55 -13.32
CA CYS A 62 -4.49 -1.19 -12.44
C CYS A 62 -4.88 -1.02 -10.97
N ALA A 63 -5.33 0.17 -10.57
CA ALA A 63 -5.82 0.42 -9.22
C ALA A 63 -7.03 -0.47 -8.87
N GLN A 64 -7.96 -0.65 -9.82
CA GLN A 64 -9.11 -1.53 -9.65
C GLN A 64 -8.69 -3.00 -9.50
N GLU A 65 -7.77 -3.49 -10.33
CA GLU A 65 -7.32 -4.89 -10.25
C GLU A 65 -6.52 -5.15 -8.97
N TRP A 66 -5.62 -4.26 -8.57
CA TRP A 66 -4.91 -4.41 -7.29
C TRP A 66 -5.84 -4.37 -6.09
N ARG A 67 -6.88 -3.53 -6.11
CA ARG A 67 -7.90 -3.53 -5.05
C ARG A 67 -8.66 -4.87 -5.01
N ARG A 68 -8.91 -5.50 -6.15
CA ARG A 68 -9.53 -6.84 -6.22
C ARG A 68 -8.58 -7.92 -5.73
N GLU A 69 -7.31 -7.90 -6.14
CA GLU A 69 -6.28 -8.84 -5.69
C GLU A 69 -6.12 -8.80 -4.17
N LEU A 70 -6.01 -7.60 -3.59
CA LEU A 70 -5.92 -7.41 -2.14
C LEU A 70 -7.20 -7.81 -1.39
N GLY A 71 -8.35 -7.79 -2.07
CA GLY A 71 -9.65 -8.17 -1.51
C GLY A 71 -10.00 -9.67 -1.65
N ARG A 72 -9.18 -10.44 -2.37
CA ARG A 72 -9.32 -11.90 -2.49
C ARG A 72 -8.61 -12.55 -1.30
N GLU A 73 -9.39 -12.82 -0.25
CA GLU A 73 -9.01 -13.78 0.81
C GLU A 73 -9.20 -15.22 0.33
#